data_AF-A0A1X0RUB1-F1
#
_entry.id   AF-A0A1X0RUB1-F1
#
_cell.length_a   1.000
_cell.length_b   1.000
_cell.length_c   1.000
_cell.angle_alpha   90.00
_cell.angle_beta   90.00
_cell.angle_gamma   90.00
#
_symmetry.space_group_name_H-M   'P 1'
#
loop_
_entity.id
_entity.type
_entity.pdbx_description
1 polymer ?
#
loop_
_entity_poly.entity_id
_entity_poly.type
_entity_poly.pdbx_seq_one_letter_code
_entity_poly.pdbx_strand_id
1 'polypeptide(L)'
;MSKEAAEQHKANGNKLFAEKRFEEATKEYTNAIIKDASVPVYYTNRAICYLKLEKYDQVISDCRKAIELDPQLALNKLKIGYQLAIQQKVKYVNDILQALLLARKKKWEDDEAIRLEKESELLRYVKGLIEKERKELLEKEGTDEEAVDTINYNIDEKLRKVENVFVQSRENATRRDIPDAYLDKISFNIMHDPVFTPDGITYERQSLLDHFKRNGYFDPITRKACKESDLVPNLSLREAIEDFLKDNGWAADY
;
A
#
# COMPACT_ATOMS: atom_id res chain seq x y z
N MET A 1 -3.80 33.26 9.02
CA MET A 1 -5.27 33.33 9.27
C MET A 1 -6.06 32.10 8.84
N SER A 2 -6.04 31.62 7.58
CA SER A 2 -6.86 30.43 7.19
C SER A 2 -6.43 29.11 7.85
N LYS A 3 -5.11 28.86 7.96
CA LYS A 3 -4.56 27.61 8.51
C LYS A 3 -4.78 27.46 10.03
N GLU A 4 -4.59 28.52 10.80
CA GLU A 4 -4.84 28.50 12.25
C GLU A 4 -6.33 28.26 12.55
N ALA A 5 -7.23 28.86 11.75
CA ALA A 5 -8.66 28.61 11.87
C ALA A 5 -9.02 27.15 11.55
N ALA A 6 -8.39 26.55 10.53
CA ALA A 6 -8.57 25.13 10.21
C ALA A 6 -8.12 24.22 11.37
N GLU A 7 -6.97 24.52 11.97
CA GLU A 7 -6.43 23.78 13.11
C GLU A 7 -7.31 23.91 14.36
N GLN A 8 -7.90 25.08 14.59
CA GLN A 8 -8.86 25.27 15.68
C GLN A 8 -10.12 24.41 15.48
N HIS A 9 -10.66 24.37 14.26
CA HIS A 9 -11.79 23.51 13.93
C HIS A 9 -11.44 22.02 14.09
N LYS A 10 -10.22 21.60 13.70
CA LYS A 10 -9.73 20.24 13.99
C LYS A 10 -9.71 19.97 15.50
N ALA A 11 -9.16 20.88 16.31
CA ALA A 11 -9.09 20.71 17.76
C ALA A 11 -10.49 20.59 18.39
N ASN A 12 -11.44 21.41 17.95
CA ASN A 12 -12.84 21.34 18.37
C ASN A 12 -13.48 20.01 17.97
N GLY A 13 -13.27 19.57 16.72
CA GLY A 13 -13.72 18.27 16.22
C GLY A 13 -13.17 17.09 17.04
N ASN A 14 -11.89 17.15 17.42
CA ASN A 14 -11.26 16.13 18.26
C ASN A 14 -11.91 16.08 19.66
N LYS A 15 -12.23 17.24 20.24
CA LYS A 15 -12.91 17.33 21.54
C LYS A 15 -14.31 16.72 21.48
N LEU A 16 -15.10 17.11 20.46
CA LEU A 16 -16.44 16.56 20.24
C LEU A 16 -16.42 15.05 19.97
N PHE A 17 -15.40 14.57 19.25
CA PHE A 17 -15.20 13.14 19.03
C PHE A 17 -14.96 12.38 20.34
N ALA A 18 -14.14 12.92 21.25
CA ALA A 18 -13.92 12.34 22.57
C ALA A 18 -15.20 12.32 23.42
N GLU A 19 -16.07 13.32 23.26
CA GLU A 19 -17.41 13.39 23.86
C GLU A 19 -18.44 12.46 23.19
N LYS A 20 -18.05 11.67 22.16
CA LYS A 20 -18.93 10.81 21.34
C LYS A 20 -20.00 11.56 20.55
N ARG A 21 -19.84 12.87 20.34
CA ARG A 21 -20.75 13.72 19.55
C ARG A 21 -20.30 13.74 18.09
N PHE A 22 -20.49 12.62 17.41
CA PHE A 22 -19.90 12.38 16.09
C PHE A 22 -20.47 13.29 15.01
N GLU A 23 -21.77 13.59 15.00
CA GLU A 23 -22.39 14.48 14.01
C GLU A 23 -21.81 15.90 14.10
N GLU A 24 -21.60 16.40 15.31
CA GLU A 24 -21.04 17.73 15.52
C GLU A 24 -19.55 17.76 15.17
N ALA A 25 -18.82 16.70 15.53
CA ALA A 25 -17.43 16.53 15.10
C ALA A 25 -17.30 16.55 13.57
N THR A 26 -18.22 15.90 12.83
CA THR A 26 -18.18 15.94 11.34
C THR A 26 -18.34 17.36 10.78
N LYS A 27 -19.15 18.21 11.42
CA LYS A 27 -19.32 19.61 11.01
C LYS A 27 -18.03 20.40 11.24
N GLU A 28 -17.40 20.23 12.40
CA GLU A 28 -16.12 20.88 12.70
C GLU A 28 -15.00 20.43 11.73
N TYR A 29 -14.88 19.14 11.44
CA TYR A 29 -13.91 18.69 10.43
C TYR A 29 -14.24 19.20 9.02
N THR A 30 -15.54 19.32 8.68
CA THR A 30 -15.95 19.90 7.40
C THR A 30 -15.56 21.38 7.32
N ASN A 31 -15.73 22.14 8.40
CA ASN A 31 -15.26 23.51 8.49
C ASN A 31 -13.73 23.59 8.34
N ALA A 32 -12.98 22.68 8.96
CA ALA A 32 -11.53 22.59 8.79
C ALA A 32 -11.15 22.37 7.31
N ILE A 33 -11.83 21.43 6.62
CA ILE A 33 -11.62 21.15 5.19
C ILE A 33 -11.94 22.35 4.30
N ILE A 34 -13.01 23.09 4.59
CA ILE A 34 -13.37 24.31 3.85
C ILE A 34 -12.27 25.38 3.98
N LYS A 35 -11.60 25.45 5.14
CA LYS A 35 -10.50 26.40 5.39
C LYS A 35 -9.18 25.96 4.80
N ASP A 36 -8.88 24.67 4.84
CA ASP A 36 -7.70 24.06 4.23
C ASP A 36 -8.00 22.61 3.78
N ALA A 37 -8.24 22.46 2.49
CA ALA A 37 -8.56 21.17 1.87
C ALA A 37 -7.33 20.30 1.59
N SER A 38 -6.11 20.81 1.83
CA SER A 38 -4.85 20.10 1.56
C SER A 38 -4.43 19.16 2.68
N VAL A 39 -5.09 19.23 3.85
CA VAL A 39 -4.69 18.47 5.03
C VAL A 39 -5.43 17.12 5.10
N PRO A 40 -4.75 15.98 4.91
CA PRO A 40 -5.38 14.65 4.89
C PRO A 40 -5.99 14.23 6.24
N VAL A 41 -5.44 14.76 7.35
CA VAL A 41 -5.91 14.46 8.72
C VAL A 41 -7.39 14.80 8.88
N TYR A 42 -7.88 15.88 8.27
CA TYR A 42 -9.28 16.29 8.43
C TYR A 42 -10.24 15.29 7.80
N TYR A 43 -9.92 14.79 6.60
CA TYR A 43 -10.70 13.76 5.92
C TYR A 43 -10.68 12.44 6.69
N THR A 44 -9.51 11.99 7.14
CA THR A 44 -9.43 10.73 7.90
C THR A 44 -10.16 10.79 9.24
N ASN A 45 -10.09 11.91 9.97
CA ASN A 45 -10.83 12.07 11.22
C ASN A 45 -12.35 12.15 10.98
N ARG A 46 -12.78 12.81 9.91
CA ARG A 46 -14.19 12.85 9.50
C ARG A 46 -14.70 11.47 9.05
N ALA A 47 -13.89 10.70 8.33
CA ALA A 47 -14.19 9.33 7.96
C ALA A 47 -14.40 8.42 9.17
N ILE A 48 -13.59 8.56 10.24
CA ILE A 48 -13.80 7.79 11.48
C ILE A 48 -15.13 8.16 12.15
N CYS A 49 -15.51 9.44 12.13
CA CYS A 49 -16.82 9.86 12.63
C CYS A 49 -17.93 9.22 11.80
N TYR A 50 -17.83 9.24 10.47
CA TYR A 50 -18.80 8.58 9.59
C TYR A 50 -18.87 7.06 9.81
N LEU A 51 -17.75 6.41 10.13
CA LEU A 51 -17.72 4.99 10.48
C LEU A 51 -18.49 4.72 11.78
N LYS A 52 -18.38 5.60 12.78
CA LYS A 52 -19.18 5.52 14.03
C LYS A 52 -20.66 5.84 13.83
N LEU A 53 -20.99 6.58 12.78
CA LEU A 53 -22.35 6.94 12.38
C LEU A 53 -22.95 6.00 11.33
N GLU A 54 -22.23 4.94 10.96
CA GLU A 54 -22.65 3.96 9.93
C GLU A 54 -22.91 4.60 8.54
N LYS A 55 -22.25 5.73 8.23
CA LYS A 55 -22.37 6.43 6.95
C LYS A 55 -21.26 6.04 5.97
N TYR A 56 -21.32 4.81 5.49
CA TYR A 56 -20.22 4.16 4.77
C TYR A 56 -19.84 4.82 3.44
N ASP A 57 -20.80 5.33 2.66
CA ASP A 57 -20.50 6.04 1.40
C ASP A 57 -19.59 7.25 1.63
N GLN A 58 -19.80 7.96 2.74
CA GLN A 58 -19.02 9.13 3.11
C GLN A 58 -17.63 8.74 3.64
N VAL A 59 -17.51 7.59 4.32
CA VAL A 59 -16.22 7.00 4.70
C VAL A 59 -15.38 6.76 3.44
N ILE A 60 -15.94 6.09 2.44
CA ILE A 60 -15.24 5.77 1.19
C ILE A 60 -14.79 7.05 0.48
N SER A 61 -15.66 8.05 0.39
CA SER A 61 -15.34 9.34 -0.23
C SER A 61 -14.19 10.06 0.48
N ASP A 62 -14.24 10.15 1.82
CA ASP A 62 -13.18 10.82 2.60
C ASP A 62 -11.87 10.04 2.57
N CYS A 63 -11.95 8.71 2.58
CA CYS A 63 -10.77 7.86 2.45
C CYS A 63 -10.11 8.02 1.08
N ARG A 64 -10.87 8.05 -0.03
CA ARG A 64 -10.33 8.36 -1.36
C ARG A 64 -9.60 9.69 -1.38
N LYS A 65 -10.21 10.73 -0.78
CA LYS A 65 -9.58 12.04 -0.75
C LYS A 65 -8.32 12.09 0.12
N ALA A 66 -8.32 11.37 1.23
CA ALA A 66 -7.15 11.23 2.08
C ALA A 66 -6.01 10.49 1.36
N ILE A 67 -6.32 9.45 0.58
CA ILE A 67 -5.34 8.68 -0.22
C ILE A 67 -4.67 9.59 -1.27
N GLU A 68 -5.43 10.46 -1.93
CA GLU A 68 -4.86 11.42 -2.90
C GLU A 68 -3.86 12.40 -2.28
N LEU A 69 -4.03 12.73 -1.00
CA LEU A 69 -3.23 13.74 -0.29
C LEU A 69 -2.03 13.14 0.45
N ASP A 70 -2.25 12.04 1.17
CA ASP A 70 -1.23 11.31 1.92
C ASP A 70 -1.66 9.82 2.03
N PRO A 71 -1.19 8.96 1.12
CA PRO A 71 -1.50 7.55 1.12
C PRO A 71 -1.07 6.84 2.42
N GLN A 72 0.04 7.26 3.03
CA GLN A 72 0.59 6.63 4.23
C GLN A 72 -0.29 6.89 5.45
N LEU A 73 -0.71 8.15 5.63
CA LEU A 73 -1.65 8.51 6.70
C LEU A 73 -3.01 7.84 6.48
N ALA A 74 -3.53 7.87 5.26
CA ALA A 74 -4.80 7.25 4.90
C ALA A 74 -4.78 5.74 5.16
N LEU A 75 -3.72 5.05 4.75
CA LEU A 75 -3.51 3.61 4.97
C LEU A 75 -3.59 3.26 6.46
N ASN A 76 -2.86 3.98 7.32
CA ASN A 76 -2.86 3.72 8.77
C ASN A 76 -4.26 3.88 9.38
N LYS A 77 -5.01 4.90 8.97
CA LYS A 77 -6.37 5.16 9.47
C LYS A 77 -7.39 4.15 8.93
N LEU A 78 -7.27 3.76 7.66
CA LEU A 78 -8.09 2.73 7.03
C LEU A 78 -7.90 1.36 7.68
N LYS A 79 -6.66 0.98 8.07
CA LYS A 79 -6.41 -0.27 8.81
C LYS A 79 -7.20 -0.31 10.12
N ILE A 80 -7.21 0.79 10.86
CA ILE A 80 -7.98 0.91 12.11
C ILE A 80 -9.48 0.82 11.82
N GLY A 81 -9.96 1.52 10.78
CA GLY A 81 -11.37 1.47 10.35
C GLY A 81 -11.82 0.07 9.97
N TYR A 82 -11.01 -0.66 9.20
CA TYR A 82 -11.26 -2.03 8.79
C TYR A 82 -11.36 -2.99 9.99
N GLN A 83 -10.39 -2.92 10.91
CA GLN A 83 -10.40 -3.73 12.13
C GLN A 83 -11.66 -3.49 12.98
N LEU A 84 -12.07 -2.23 13.13
CA LEU A 84 -13.29 -1.85 13.85
C LEU A 84 -14.55 -2.34 13.14
N ALA A 85 -14.57 -2.34 11.80
CA ALA A 85 -15.69 -2.82 11.01
C ALA A 85 -15.89 -4.33 11.14
N ILE A 86 -14.79 -5.11 11.15
CA ILE A 86 -14.82 -6.55 11.44
C ILE A 86 -15.38 -6.80 12.84
N GLN A 87 -14.85 -6.11 13.87
CA GLN A 87 -15.28 -6.29 15.26
C GLN A 87 -16.76 -6.00 15.47
N GLN A 88 -17.28 -4.97 14.79
CA GLN A 88 -18.69 -4.57 14.87
C GLN A 88 -19.60 -5.36 13.91
N LYS A 89 -19.06 -6.33 13.16
CA LYS A 89 -19.80 -7.13 12.15
C LYS A 89 -20.58 -6.25 11.16
N VAL A 90 -19.93 -5.17 10.71
CA VAL A 90 -20.50 -4.21 9.77
C VAL A 90 -20.71 -4.84 8.40
N LYS A 91 -21.82 -4.52 7.72
CA LYS A 91 -22.15 -5.05 6.39
C LYS A 91 -21.15 -4.66 5.28
N TYR A 92 -20.53 -3.49 5.39
CA TYR A 92 -19.68 -2.88 4.36
C TYR A 92 -18.16 -3.05 4.61
N VAL A 93 -17.77 -4.11 5.34
CA VAL A 93 -16.36 -4.42 5.60
C VAL A 93 -15.55 -4.56 4.31
N ASN A 94 -16.16 -5.10 3.25
CA ASN A 94 -15.50 -5.26 1.95
C ASN A 94 -15.19 -3.93 1.27
N ASP A 95 -16.06 -2.93 1.35
CA ASP A 95 -15.78 -1.62 0.73
C ASP A 95 -14.63 -0.90 1.43
N ILE A 96 -14.54 -1.03 2.76
CA ILE A 96 -13.42 -0.52 3.55
C ILE A 96 -12.13 -1.27 3.20
N LEU A 97 -12.20 -2.58 3.00
CA LEU A 97 -11.08 -3.38 2.53
C LEU A 97 -10.60 -2.91 1.15
N GLN A 98 -11.49 -2.70 0.20
CA GLN A 98 -11.14 -2.19 -1.13
C GLN A 98 -10.45 -0.81 -1.05
N ALA A 99 -10.95 0.10 -0.21
CA ALA A 99 -10.29 1.38 0.03
C ALA A 99 -8.88 1.21 0.64
N LEU A 100 -8.71 0.24 1.55
CA LEU A 100 -7.42 -0.10 2.14
C LEU A 100 -6.41 -0.62 1.11
N LEU A 101 -6.85 -1.47 0.17
CA LEU A 101 -6.01 -1.99 -0.91
C LEU A 101 -5.57 -0.89 -1.87
N LEU A 102 -6.51 -0.03 -2.27
CA LEU A 102 -6.21 1.15 -3.08
C LEU A 102 -5.18 2.07 -2.42
N ALA A 103 -5.31 2.32 -1.10
CA ALA A 103 -4.34 3.12 -0.35
C ALA A 103 -2.95 2.48 -0.36
N ARG A 104 -2.88 1.16 -0.17
CA ARG A 104 -1.62 0.39 -0.17
C ARG A 104 -0.95 0.44 -1.54
N LYS A 105 -1.71 0.24 -2.61
CA LYS A 105 -1.23 0.35 -3.99
C LYS A 105 -0.66 1.73 -4.27
N LYS A 106 -1.45 2.78 -3.99
CA LYS A 106 -1.04 4.17 -4.26
C LYS A 106 0.23 4.54 -3.52
N LYS A 107 0.34 4.14 -2.25
CA LYS A 107 1.57 4.31 -1.47
C LYS A 107 2.76 3.63 -2.16
N TRP A 108 2.58 2.38 -2.58
CA TRP A 108 3.65 1.64 -3.25
C TRP A 108 4.08 2.31 -4.56
N GLU A 109 3.13 2.80 -5.36
CA GLU A 109 3.44 3.56 -6.59
C GLU A 109 4.25 4.83 -6.31
N ASP A 110 3.92 5.55 -5.24
CA ASP A 110 4.64 6.75 -4.83
C ASP A 110 6.06 6.41 -4.31
N ASP A 111 6.19 5.37 -3.47
CA ASP A 111 7.48 4.88 -2.99
C ASP A 111 8.36 4.36 -4.14
N GLU A 112 7.75 3.69 -5.13
CA GLU A 112 8.40 3.17 -6.32
C GLU A 112 8.89 4.29 -7.25
N ALA A 113 8.10 5.35 -7.42
CA ALA A 113 8.50 6.52 -8.18
C ALA A 113 9.76 7.18 -7.57
N ILE A 114 9.79 7.33 -6.23
CA ILE A 114 10.95 7.85 -5.50
C ILE A 114 12.16 6.94 -5.67
N ARG A 115 11.96 5.61 -5.65
CA ARG A 115 13.04 4.64 -5.87
C ARG A 115 13.66 4.79 -7.25
N LEU A 116 12.83 4.90 -8.29
CA LEU A 116 13.27 5.07 -9.68
C LEU A 116 14.00 6.39 -9.92
N GLU A 117 13.56 7.47 -9.26
CA GLU A 117 14.25 8.76 -9.30
C GLU A 117 15.65 8.67 -8.70
N LYS A 118 15.77 8.14 -7.47
CA LYS A 118 17.06 7.92 -6.79
C LYS A 118 18.00 7.03 -7.61
N GLU A 119 17.46 5.97 -8.20
CA GLU A 119 18.23 5.09 -9.08
C GLU A 119 18.78 5.85 -10.30
N SER A 120 17.95 6.67 -10.94
CA SER A 120 18.34 7.47 -12.09
C SER A 120 19.39 8.52 -11.74
N GLU A 121 19.26 9.18 -10.58
CA GLU A 121 20.26 10.11 -10.05
C GLU A 121 21.59 9.42 -9.79
N LEU A 122 21.56 8.25 -9.13
CA LEU A 122 22.76 7.48 -8.83
C LEU A 122 23.46 7.02 -10.10
N LEU A 123 22.72 6.51 -11.09
CA LEU A 123 23.27 6.11 -12.38
C LEU A 123 23.96 7.28 -13.07
N ARG A 124 23.31 8.46 -13.09
CA ARG A 124 23.90 9.69 -13.65
C ARG A 124 25.17 10.10 -12.91
N TYR A 125 25.15 10.03 -11.58
CA TYR A 125 26.30 10.37 -10.74
C TYR A 125 27.49 9.45 -11.02
N VAL A 126 27.29 8.12 -11.00
CA VAL A 126 28.34 7.14 -11.25
C VAL A 126 28.92 7.28 -12.67
N LYS A 127 28.06 7.43 -13.69
CA LYS A 127 28.50 7.72 -15.06
C LYS A 127 29.34 9.00 -15.12
N GLY A 128 28.91 10.06 -14.43
CA GLY A 128 29.66 11.32 -14.36
C GLY A 128 31.04 11.17 -13.73
N LEU A 129 31.20 10.34 -12.69
CA LEU A 129 32.50 10.03 -12.10
C LEU A 129 33.41 9.26 -13.07
N ILE A 130 32.85 8.30 -13.81
CA ILE A 130 33.60 7.51 -14.79
C ILE A 130 34.04 8.38 -15.98
N GLU A 131 33.18 9.26 -16.47
CA GLU A 131 33.56 10.22 -17.53
C GLU A 131 34.59 11.25 -17.04
N LYS A 132 34.53 11.64 -15.77
CA LYS A 132 35.57 12.47 -15.17
C LYS A 132 36.91 11.73 -15.10
N GLU A 133 36.90 10.45 -14.72
CA GLU A 133 38.09 9.58 -14.78
C GLU A 133 38.65 9.51 -16.22
N ARG A 134 37.79 9.33 -17.23
CA ARG A 134 38.19 9.37 -18.65
C ARG A 134 38.96 10.65 -18.97
N LYS A 135 38.39 11.80 -18.63
CA LYS A 135 39.00 13.10 -18.92
C LYS A 135 40.36 13.26 -18.23
N GLU A 136 40.47 12.88 -16.96
CA GLU A 136 41.72 12.95 -16.19
C GLU A 136 42.81 12.03 -16.74
N LEU A 137 42.45 10.85 -17.27
CA LEU A 137 43.38 9.93 -17.91
C LEU A 137 43.85 10.45 -19.28
N LEU A 138 42.92 10.96 -20.10
CA LEU A 138 43.24 11.53 -21.40
C LEU A 138 44.11 12.79 -21.29
N GLU A 139 43.89 13.64 -20.27
CA GLU A 139 44.74 14.80 -19.98
C GLU A 139 46.17 14.42 -19.59
N LYS A 140 46.40 13.22 -19.04
CA LYS A 140 47.73 12.75 -18.62
C LYS A 140 48.55 12.12 -19.74
N GLU A 141 47.92 11.38 -20.66
CA GLU A 141 48.67 10.68 -21.72
C GLU A 141 49.06 11.56 -22.93
N GLY A 142 48.37 12.68 -23.15
CA GLY A 142 48.71 13.59 -24.25
C GLY A 142 48.16 13.14 -25.61
N THR A 143 49.03 12.89 -26.60
CA THR A 143 48.64 12.63 -28.00
C THR A 143 48.94 11.21 -28.51
N ASP A 144 49.27 10.27 -27.63
CA ASP A 144 49.48 8.87 -28.02
C ASP A 144 48.13 8.21 -28.39
N GLU A 145 47.91 7.98 -29.68
CA GLU A 145 46.66 7.41 -30.20
C GLU A 145 46.37 6.01 -29.63
N GLU A 146 47.38 5.15 -29.46
CA GLU A 146 47.18 3.77 -28.99
C GLU A 146 46.78 3.74 -27.51
N ALA A 147 47.39 4.62 -26.70
CA ALA A 147 47.04 4.80 -25.30
C ALA A 147 45.62 5.39 -25.14
N VAL A 148 45.26 6.39 -25.97
CA VAL A 148 43.93 7.03 -25.97
C VAL A 148 42.83 6.01 -26.29
N ASP A 149 43.02 5.19 -27.33
CA ASP A 149 42.08 4.14 -27.70
C ASP A 149 41.91 3.10 -26.58
N THR A 150 43.01 2.71 -25.95
CA THR A 150 43.00 1.77 -24.81
C THR A 150 42.22 2.35 -23.62
N ILE A 151 42.41 3.64 -23.30
CA ILE A 151 41.67 4.33 -22.23
C ILE A 151 40.17 4.34 -22.55
N ASN A 152 39.80 4.76 -23.77
CA ASN A 152 38.41 4.85 -24.19
C ASN A 152 37.71 3.49 -24.13
N TYR A 153 38.34 2.44 -24.66
CA TYR A 153 37.81 1.08 -24.61
C TYR A 153 37.56 0.62 -23.16
N ASN A 154 38.53 0.81 -22.27
CA ASN A 154 38.41 0.40 -20.87
C ASN A 154 37.31 1.16 -20.12
N ILE A 155 37.18 2.47 -20.37
CA ILE A 155 36.12 3.29 -19.78
C ILE A 155 34.74 2.88 -20.31
N ASP A 156 34.61 2.67 -21.62
CA ASP A 156 33.36 2.25 -22.24
C ASP A 156 32.91 0.87 -21.70
N GLU A 157 33.84 -0.05 -21.48
CA GLU A 157 33.57 -1.32 -20.81
C GLU A 157 33.14 -1.14 -19.34
N LYS A 158 33.75 -0.23 -18.59
CA LYS A 158 33.28 0.12 -17.23
C LYS A 158 31.85 0.68 -17.26
N LEU A 159 31.55 1.59 -18.18
CA LEU A 159 30.22 2.18 -18.34
C LEU A 159 29.17 1.10 -18.66
N ARG A 160 29.46 0.20 -19.60
CA ARG A 160 28.59 -0.94 -19.93
C ARG A 160 28.34 -1.84 -18.72
N LYS A 161 29.38 -2.15 -17.95
CA LYS A 161 29.23 -2.96 -16.72
C LYS A 161 28.32 -2.27 -15.71
N VAL A 162 28.48 -0.96 -15.51
CA VAL A 162 27.60 -0.19 -14.63
C VAL A 162 26.16 -0.25 -15.16
N GLU A 163 25.92 0.09 -16.42
CA GLU A 163 24.58 0.04 -17.02
C GLU A 163 23.92 -1.34 -16.86
N ASN A 164 24.66 -2.42 -17.10
CA ASN A 164 24.17 -3.78 -16.94
C ASN A 164 23.72 -4.10 -15.51
N VAL A 165 24.42 -3.60 -14.48
CA VAL A 165 24.00 -3.79 -13.08
C VAL A 165 22.64 -3.14 -12.81
N PHE A 166 22.42 -1.93 -13.34
CA PHE A 166 21.13 -1.24 -13.20
C PHE A 166 20.02 -1.92 -13.99
N VAL A 167 20.29 -2.43 -15.19
CA VAL A 167 19.34 -3.23 -15.98
C VAL A 167 18.94 -4.50 -15.23
N GLN A 168 19.91 -5.27 -14.73
CA GLN A 168 19.64 -6.50 -13.97
C GLN A 168 18.84 -6.23 -12.69
N SER A 169 19.12 -5.13 -12.00
CA SER A 169 18.35 -4.70 -10.82
C SER A 169 16.86 -4.50 -11.17
N ARG A 170 16.57 -3.88 -12.32
CA ARG A 170 15.19 -3.68 -12.80
C ARG A 170 14.50 -4.99 -13.17
N GLU A 171 15.21 -5.89 -13.87
CA GLU A 171 14.67 -7.21 -14.23
C GLU A 171 14.35 -8.07 -13.01
N ASN A 172 15.14 -7.96 -11.94
CA ASN A 172 14.82 -8.63 -10.69
C ASN A 172 13.59 -8.02 -10.01
N ALA A 173 13.39 -6.71 -10.12
CA ALA A 173 12.22 -6.02 -9.57
C ALA A 173 10.91 -6.29 -10.32
N THR A 174 10.96 -6.77 -11.57
CA THR A 174 9.76 -7.13 -12.34
C THR A 174 9.25 -8.55 -12.08
N ARG A 175 10.01 -9.39 -11.36
CA ARG A 175 9.52 -10.71 -10.92
C ARG A 175 8.45 -10.54 -9.86
N ARG A 176 7.20 -10.77 -10.28
CA ARG A 176 5.99 -10.60 -9.47
C ARG A 176 5.35 -11.95 -9.17
N ASP A 177 6.01 -12.71 -8.31
CA ASP A 177 5.49 -14.01 -7.87
C ASP A 177 4.89 -13.87 -6.48
N ILE A 178 3.62 -14.27 -6.33
CA ILE A 178 2.95 -14.32 -5.04
C ILE A 178 2.95 -15.77 -4.57
N PRO A 179 3.40 -16.05 -3.33
CA PRO A 179 3.32 -17.40 -2.79
C PRO A 179 1.90 -17.95 -2.83
N ASP A 180 1.71 -19.15 -3.39
CA ASP A 180 0.40 -19.82 -3.46
C ASP A 180 -0.30 -19.96 -2.10
N ALA A 181 0.48 -20.01 -1.02
CA ALA A 181 -0.02 -20.04 0.35
C ALA A 181 -0.79 -18.77 0.76
N TYR A 182 -0.54 -17.64 0.08
CA TYR A 182 -1.20 -16.35 0.35
C TYR A 182 -2.47 -16.17 -0.46
N LEU A 183 -2.70 -17.01 -1.46
CA LEU A 183 -3.83 -16.95 -2.36
C LEU A 183 -5.02 -17.75 -1.81
N ASP A 184 -6.19 -17.11 -1.84
CA ASP A 184 -7.46 -17.72 -1.53
C ASP A 184 -7.78 -18.85 -2.52
N LYS A 185 -8.31 -19.97 -2.04
CA LYS A 185 -8.60 -21.14 -2.88
C LYS A 185 -9.90 -21.02 -3.68
N ILE A 186 -10.68 -19.97 -3.44
CA ILE A 186 -11.92 -19.67 -4.16
C ILE A 186 -11.70 -18.54 -5.16
N SER A 187 -11.24 -17.39 -4.69
CA SER A 187 -11.06 -16.19 -5.54
C SER A 187 -9.71 -16.14 -6.26
N PHE A 188 -8.70 -16.88 -5.79
CA PHE A 188 -7.30 -16.79 -6.25
C PHE A 188 -6.61 -15.44 -6.00
N ASN A 189 -7.28 -14.52 -5.30
CA ASN A 189 -6.70 -13.26 -4.87
C ASN A 189 -5.92 -13.44 -3.57
N ILE A 190 -5.08 -12.46 -3.21
CA ILE A 190 -4.43 -12.43 -1.90
C ILE A 190 -5.48 -12.37 -0.77
N MET A 191 -5.30 -13.22 0.24
CA MET A 191 -6.14 -13.21 1.44
C MET A 191 -5.84 -12.00 2.34
N HIS A 192 -6.88 -11.38 2.88
CA HIS A 192 -6.78 -10.26 3.83
C HIS A 192 -7.31 -10.63 5.21
N ASP A 193 -8.33 -11.49 5.26
CA ASP A 193 -8.84 -12.09 6.50
C ASP A 193 -8.84 -13.62 6.38
N PRO A 194 -7.65 -14.24 6.36
CA PRO A 194 -7.52 -15.68 6.21
C PRO A 194 -8.14 -16.43 7.39
N VAL A 195 -8.95 -17.43 7.09
CA VAL A 195 -9.59 -18.33 8.06
C VAL A 195 -9.36 -19.78 7.66
N PHE A 196 -9.12 -20.66 8.63
CA PHE A 196 -9.04 -22.09 8.34
C PHE A 196 -10.31 -22.83 8.75
N THR A 197 -10.69 -23.81 7.92
CA THR A 197 -11.73 -24.79 8.22
C THR A 197 -11.19 -25.86 9.18
N PRO A 198 -12.05 -26.69 9.80
CA PRO A 198 -11.60 -27.80 10.67
C PRO A 198 -10.63 -28.79 10.00
N ASP A 199 -10.66 -28.87 8.67
CA ASP A 199 -9.73 -29.68 7.87
C ASP A 199 -8.35 -29.02 7.65
N GLY A 200 -8.16 -27.80 8.17
CA GLY A 200 -6.90 -27.06 8.09
C GLY A 200 -6.70 -26.27 6.80
N ILE A 201 -7.70 -26.19 5.92
CA ILE A 201 -7.61 -25.44 4.67
C ILE A 201 -7.94 -23.98 4.94
N THR A 202 -7.06 -23.09 4.50
CA THR A 202 -7.22 -21.64 4.69
C THR A 202 -7.83 -20.98 3.44
N TYR A 203 -8.80 -20.10 3.68
CA TYR A 203 -9.53 -19.33 2.67
C TYR A 203 -9.62 -17.86 3.09
N GLU A 204 -9.94 -16.98 2.15
CA GLU A 204 -10.46 -15.65 2.49
C GLU A 204 -11.84 -15.81 3.14
N ARG A 205 -12.05 -15.19 4.32
CA ARG A 205 -13.31 -15.34 5.06
C ARG A 205 -14.51 -15.00 4.20
N GLN A 206 -14.48 -13.85 3.51
CA GLN A 206 -15.62 -13.40 2.74
C GLN A 206 -15.95 -14.36 1.59
N SER A 207 -14.95 -14.86 0.87
CA SER A 207 -15.13 -15.83 -0.21
C SER A 207 -15.80 -17.11 0.29
N LEU A 208 -15.38 -17.61 1.46
CA LEU A 208 -15.94 -18.83 2.05
C LEU A 208 -17.37 -18.62 2.56
N LEU A 209 -17.66 -17.46 3.16
CA LEU A 209 -19.03 -17.12 3.58
C LEU A 209 -19.99 -16.99 2.39
N ASP A 210 -19.53 -16.43 1.27
CA ASP A 210 -20.33 -16.35 0.05
C ASP A 210 -20.52 -17.73 -0.59
N HIS A 211 -19.52 -18.60 -0.52
CA HIS A 211 -19.67 -20.01 -0.88
C HIS A 211 -20.76 -20.69 -0.05
N PHE A 212 -20.75 -20.54 1.28
CA PHE A 212 -21.76 -21.16 2.15
C PHE A 212 -23.19 -20.71 1.81
N LYS A 213 -23.38 -19.42 1.51
CA LYS A 213 -24.68 -18.87 1.11
C LYS A 213 -25.17 -19.39 -0.23
N ARG A 214 -24.27 -19.62 -1.19
CA ARG A 214 -24.62 -20.01 -2.57
C ARG A 214 -24.72 -21.50 -2.77
N ASN A 215 -23.80 -22.26 -2.18
CA ASN A 215 -23.59 -23.67 -2.48
C ASN A 215 -23.95 -24.59 -1.31
N GLY A 216 -24.02 -24.06 -0.08
CA GLY A 216 -24.30 -24.82 1.14
C GLY A 216 -23.10 -24.90 2.09
N TYR A 217 -23.35 -25.39 3.30
CA TYR A 217 -22.40 -25.40 4.42
C TYR A 217 -21.44 -26.60 4.38
N PHE A 218 -20.46 -26.54 3.48
CA PHE A 218 -19.38 -27.51 3.37
C PHE A 218 -18.08 -26.86 2.91
N ASP A 219 -16.94 -27.47 3.23
CA ASP A 219 -15.63 -27.04 2.75
C ASP A 219 -15.51 -27.22 1.22
N PRO A 220 -15.17 -26.18 0.44
CA PRO A 220 -15.11 -26.23 -1.02
C PRO A 220 -14.22 -27.35 -1.60
N ILE A 221 -13.13 -27.70 -0.91
CA ILE A 221 -12.14 -28.67 -1.35
C ILE A 221 -12.46 -30.06 -0.79
N THR A 222 -12.60 -30.20 0.53
CA THR A 222 -12.79 -31.53 1.16
C THR A 222 -14.22 -32.04 1.08
N ARG A 223 -15.18 -31.15 0.78
CA ARG A 223 -16.63 -31.43 0.76
C ARG A 223 -17.21 -31.88 2.10
N LYS A 224 -16.46 -31.80 3.20
CA LYS A 224 -16.98 -32.10 4.53
C LYS A 224 -17.86 -30.97 5.03
N ALA A 225 -18.83 -31.29 5.88
CA ALA A 225 -19.69 -30.30 6.51
C ALA A 225 -18.86 -29.29 7.31
N CYS A 226 -19.08 -28.01 7.05
CA CYS A 226 -18.38 -26.89 7.69
C CYS A 226 -19.32 -25.69 7.76
N LYS A 227 -19.43 -25.08 8.92
CA LYS A 227 -20.26 -23.90 9.17
C LYS A 227 -19.41 -22.69 9.52
N GLU A 228 -20.02 -21.50 9.51
CA GLU A 228 -19.38 -20.26 9.91
C GLU A 228 -18.84 -20.31 11.35
N SER A 229 -19.53 -21.00 12.25
CA SER A 229 -19.11 -21.21 13.64
C SER A 229 -17.80 -21.98 13.79
N ASP A 230 -17.44 -22.76 12.77
CA ASP A 230 -16.30 -23.68 12.79
C ASP A 230 -15.03 -23.00 12.27
N LEU A 231 -15.15 -21.78 11.73
CA LEU A 231 -14.05 -21.04 11.13
C LEU A 231 -13.17 -20.40 12.21
N VAL A 232 -11.88 -20.67 12.13
CA VAL A 232 -10.88 -20.07 13.04
C VAL A 232 -10.03 -19.06 12.27
N PRO A 233 -9.86 -17.82 12.77
CA PRO A 233 -8.96 -16.85 12.15
C PRO A 233 -7.51 -17.35 12.12
N ASN A 234 -6.88 -17.31 10.95
CA ASN A 234 -5.46 -17.64 10.77
C ASN A 234 -4.59 -16.39 11.00
N LEU A 235 -4.41 -16.01 12.26
CA LEU A 235 -3.69 -14.79 12.63
C LEU A 235 -2.24 -14.78 12.12
N SER A 236 -1.55 -15.92 12.20
CA SER A 236 -0.16 -16.07 11.75
C SER A 236 -0.02 -15.88 10.24
N LEU A 237 -0.92 -16.47 9.44
CA LEU A 237 -0.88 -16.25 8.00
C LEU A 237 -1.24 -14.81 7.65
N ARG A 238 -2.17 -14.19 8.37
CA ARG A 238 -2.50 -12.78 8.17
C ARG A 238 -1.29 -11.88 8.41
N GLU A 239 -0.54 -12.10 9.49
CA GLU A 239 0.71 -11.37 9.76
C GLU A 239 1.76 -11.59 8.66
N ALA A 240 1.94 -12.84 8.21
CA ALA A 240 2.87 -13.15 7.13
C ALA A 240 2.49 -12.48 5.79
N ILE A 241 1.21 -12.45 5.44
CA ILE A 241 0.71 -11.74 4.26
C ILE A 241 0.88 -10.23 4.44
N GLU A 242 0.60 -9.68 5.62
CA GLU A 242 0.80 -8.26 5.89
C GLU A 242 2.26 -7.83 5.75
N ASP A 243 3.20 -8.65 6.23
CA ASP A 243 4.63 -8.43 6.06
C ASP A 243 5.05 -8.52 4.59
N PHE A 244 4.57 -9.54 3.87
CA PHE A 244 4.81 -9.66 2.43
C PHE A 244 4.32 -8.41 1.67
N LEU A 245 3.13 -7.91 2.00
CA LEU A 245 2.55 -6.73 1.37
C LEU A 245 3.23 -5.40 1.77
N LYS A 246 4.07 -5.37 2.82
CA LYS A 246 4.91 -4.19 3.13
C LYS A 246 6.01 -4.04 2.08
N ASP A 247 6.64 -5.15 1.71
CA ASP A 247 7.75 -5.18 0.76
C ASP A 247 7.27 -5.33 -0.70
N ASN A 248 6.04 -5.84 -0.88
CA ASN A 248 5.44 -6.15 -2.18
C ASN A 248 4.09 -5.46 -2.35
N GLY A 249 4.05 -4.14 -2.17
CA GLY A 249 2.79 -3.36 -2.27
C GLY A 249 2.10 -3.46 -3.64
N TRP A 250 2.84 -3.80 -4.71
CA TRP A 250 2.31 -4.12 -6.04
C TRP A 250 1.36 -5.32 -6.04
N ALA A 251 1.47 -6.22 -5.05
CA ALA A 251 0.65 -7.43 -4.96
C ALA A 251 -0.74 -7.17 -4.38
N ALA A 252 -1.02 -5.96 -3.88
CA ALA A 252 -2.30 -5.61 -3.27
C ALA A 252 -3.51 -5.69 -4.22
N ASP A 253 -3.27 -5.72 -5.54
CA ASP A 253 -4.27 -5.76 -6.61
C ASP A 253 -4.35 -7.12 -7.33
N TYR A 254 -3.67 -8.15 -6.82
CA TYR A 254 -3.61 -9.47 -7.45
C TYR A 254 -4.88 -10.30 -7.24
#